data_AF-A0A2G8HZG2-F1
#
_entry.id   AF-A0A2G8HZG2-F1
#
_cell.length_a   1.000
_cell.length_b   1.000
_cell.length_c   1.000
_cell.angle_alpha   90.00
_cell.angle_beta   90.00
_cell.angle_gamma   90.00
#
_symmetry.space_group_name_H-M   'P 1'
#
loop_
_entity.id
_entity.type
_entity.pdbx_description
1 polymer ?
#
loop_
_entity_poly.entity_id
_entity_poly.type
_entity_poly.pdbx_seq_one_letter_code
_entity_poly.pdbx_strand_id
1 'polypeptide(L)'
;MTALSKSLILFSFLLLLQVVEAKSFERRQRVIHIDSEVNWKSSWFNSRVGKEKSLDKVIETLKTSRTGKLVLEKASLKARSVGSTLRDVIDAGNSSLTDTTLIRKFSPENPSEIHYQTKSKVYLNKGLSFKDAVLDLAHELTHYSYREPFNPYISNFTVDQFVSSVIEGRGGEVDAYLIECRVLKELRPSSFSVNSNCKNVVDSTTGKFSKALGIERFYDVGQFSGNFDEIINKYGWKKSRFPKIGNGEALYISSAYGLPYPVAALSEFTTIMGKACENDYNRLAMMRDGISSNTRQPASAAHGQFKNLYASYKSRCSQFRP
;
A
#
# COMPACT_ATOMS: atom_id res chain seq x y z
N MET A 1 -31.62 -46.97 69.83
CA MET A 1 -32.04 -46.74 68.42
C MET A 1 -33.51 -46.37 68.47
N THR A 2 -33.90 -45.10 68.52
CA THR A 2 -34.34 -44.33 67.34
C THR A 2 -34.19 -42.80 67.54
N ALA A 3 -33.25 -42.36 68.38
CA ALA A 3 -32.93 -40.94 68.57
C ALA A 3 -32.09 -40.32 67.41
N LEU A 4 -31.60 -41.15 66.47
CA LEU A 4 -30.81 -40.71 65.32
C LEU A 4 -31.63 -40.19 64.12
N SER A 5 -32.96 -40.38 64.11
CA SER A 5 -33.80 -39.99 62.97
C SER A 5 -34.35 -38.55 63.06
N LYS A 6 -34.38 -37.95 64.26
CA LYS A 6 -34.92 -36.59 64.45
C LYS A 6 -33.89 -35.49 64.27
N SER A 7 -32.59 -35.80 64.38
CA SER A 7 -31.51 -34.82 64.20
C SER A 7 -31.10 -34.61 62.73
N LEU A 8 -31.42 -35.56 61.83
CA LEU A 8 -31.15 -35.42 60.40
C LEU A 8 -32.19 -34.53 59.69
N ILE A 9 -33.43 -34.47 60.17
CA ILE A 9 -34.48 -33.65 59.56
C ILE A 9 -34.28 -32.16 59.89
N LEU A 10 -33.77 -31.83 61.08
CA LEU A 10 -33.45 -30.45 61.43
C LEU A 10 -32.21 -29.92 60.68
N PHE A 11 -31.25 -30.77 60.32
CA PHE A 11 -30.09 -30.36 59.55
C PHE A 11 -30.41 -30.16 58.05
N SER A 12 -31.34 -30.93 57.49
CA SER A 12 -31.84 -30.69 56.12
C SER A 12 -32.70 -29.42 56.00
N PHE A 13 -33.42 -29.01 57.05
CA PHE A 13 -34.22 -27.78 57.01
C PHE A 13 -33.40 -26.49 57.20
N LEU A 14 -32.25 -26.57 57.89
CA LEU A 14 -31.31 -25.45 58.04
C LEU A 14 -30.36 -25.27 56.83
N LEU A 15 -30.21 -26.29 55.99
CA LEU A 15 -29.51 -26.18 54.69
C LEU A 15 -30.39 -25.62 53.56
N LEU A 16 -31.72 -25.59 53.73
CA LEU A 16 -32.67 -25.06 52.75
C LEU A 16 -33.09 -23.61 52.98
N LEU A 17 -32.72 -23.01 54.12
CA LEU A 17 -32.99 -21.59 54.44
C LEU A 17 -31.80 -20.65 54.17
N GLN A 18 -30.72 -21.15 53.58
CA GLN A 18 -29.66 -20.32 52.98
C GLN A 18 -29.81 -20.12 51.47
N VAL A 19 -31.01 -20.32 50.91
CA VAL A 19 -31.39 -19.71 49.62
C VAL A 19 -31.70 -18.23 49.86
N VAL A 20 -30.70 -17.54 50.41
CA VAL A 20 -30.52 -16.09 50.24
C VAL A 20 -30.41 -15.88 48.75
N GLU A 21 -31.09 -14.85 48.25
CA GLU A 21 -31.03 -14.36 46.89
C GLU A 21 -29.57 -14.28 46.39
N ALA A 22 -29.07 -15.37 45.83
CA ALA A 22 -28.18 -15.29 44.70
C ALA A 22 -29.07 -14.83 43.55
N LYS A 23 -29.42 -13.52 43.55
CA LYS A 23 -29.51 -12.80 42.29
C LYS A 23 -28.23 -13.20 41.59
N SER A 24 -28.36 -14.02 40.55
CA SER A 24 -27.33 -14.17 39.56
C SER A 24 -27.03 -12.74 39.13
N PHE A 25 -26.01 -12.17 39.74
CA PHE A 25 -25.33 -11.03 39.19
C PHE A 25 -24.78 -11.63 37.92
N GLU A 26 -25.58 -11.58 36.84
CA GLU A 26 -25.04 -11.38 35.53
C GLU A 26 -24.09 -10.21 35.72
N ARG A 27 -22.82 -10.52 36.00
CA ARG A 27 -21.75 -9.82 35.33
C ARG A 27 -22.06 -10.05 33.85
N ARG A 28 -22.99 -9.25 33.32
CA ARG A 28 -22.67 -8.45 32.16
C ARG A 28 -21.27 -7.97 32.51
N GLN A 29 -20.26 -8.62 31.94
CA GLN A 29 -19.08 -7.90 31.57
C GLN A 29 -19.62 -6.73 30.77
N ARG A 30 -19.97 -5.65 31.47
CA ARG A 30 -19.51 -4.34 31.09
C ARG A 30 -18.01 -4.55 31.06
N VAL A 31 -17.53 -5.10 29.93
CA VAL A 31 -16.27 -4.68 29.37
C VAL A 31 -16.43 -3.19 29.50
N ILE A 32 -15.74 -2.63 30.49
CA ILE A 32 -15.48 -1.21 30.49
C ILE A 32 -14.90 -1.06 29.09
N HIS A 33 -15.71 -0.57 28.15
CA HIS A 33 -15.19 0.11 27.00
C HIS A 33 -14.41 1.22 27.68
N ILE A 34 -13.15 0.89 27.99
CA ILE A 34 -12.08 1.82 27.99
C ILE A 34 -12.07 2.22 26.52
N ASP A 35 -13.02 3.09 26.15
CA ASP A 35 -12.70 4.24 25.36
C ASP A 35 -11.61 4.96 26.16
N SER A 36 -10.41 4.37 26.17
CA SER A 36 -9.21 5.14 26.37
C SER A 36 -9.32 6.09 25.22
N GLU A 37 -9.71 7.34 25.51
CA GLU A 37 -9.67 8.42 24.55
C GLU A 37 -8.39 8.23 23.78
N VAL A 38 -8.53 7.80 22.52
CA VAL A 38 -7.39 7.33 21.76
C VAL A 38 -6.44 8.51 21.70
N ASN A 39 -5.26 8.39 22.31
CA ASN A 39 -4.31 9.49 22.30
C ASN A 39 -3.72 9.61 20.89
N TRP A 40 -4.38 10.44 20.08
CA TRP A 40 -4.06 10.69 18.68
C TRP A 40 -2.63 11.21 18.45
N LYS A 41 -2.00 11.79 19.47
CA LYS A 41 -0.63 12.31 19.41
C LYS A 41 0.43 11.30 19.86
N SER A 42 0.03 10.23 20.53
CA SER A 42 0.97 9.18 20.98
C SER A 42 1.52 8.39 19.78
N SER A 43 2.67 7.74 19.94
CA SER A 43 3.15 6.79 18.93
C SER A 43 2.18 5.62 18.81
N TRP A 44 1.91 5.18 17.57
CA TRP A 44 1.04 4.03 17.34
C TRP A 44 1.73 2.69 17.62
N PHE A 45 3.05 2.63 17.44
CA PHE A 45 3.83 1.41 17.55
C PHE A 45 4.44 1.29 18.94
N ASN A 46 4.06 0.23 19.66
CA ASN A 46 4.65 -0.07 20.95
C ASN A 46 5.34 -1.45 20.90
N SER A 47 6.67 -1.41 20.93
CA SER A 47 7.52 -2.61 20.86
C SER A 47 7.27 -3.60 21.99
N ARG A 48 6.78 -3.16 23.15
CA ARG A 48 6.49 -4.03 24.31
C ARG A 48 5.26 -4.90 24.12
N VAL A 49 4.22 -4.38 23.47
CA VAL A 49 2.97 -5.12 23.18
C VAL A 49 3.03 -5.85 21.84
N GLY A 50 3.96 -5.45 20.98
CA GLY A 50 4.21 -6.07 19.70
C GLY A 50 3.42 -5.45 18.55
N LYS A 51 3.83 -5.82 17.35
CA LYS A 51 3.29 -5.31 16.08
C LYS A 51 1.80 -5.59 15.92
N GLU A 52 1.39 -6.84 16.12
CA GLU A 52 0.01 -7.28 15.85
C GLU A 52 -1.00 -6.47 16.66
N LYS A 53 -0.78 -6.34 17.97
CA LYS A 53 -1.65 -5.54 18.85
C LYS A 53 -1.64 -4.04 18.51
N SER A 54 -0.49 -3.52 18.08
CA SER A 54 -0.38 -2.12 17.65
C SER A 54 -1.21 -1.88 16.37
N LEU A 55 -1.09 -2.79 15.39
CA LEU A 55 -1.87 -2.75 14.15
C LEU A 55 -3.37 -2.98 14.39
N ASP A 56 -3.75 -3.86 15.32
CA ASP A 56 -5.15 -4.06 15.71
C ASP A 56 -5.82 -2.74 16.06
N LYS A 57 -5.17 -1.95 16.91
CA LYS A 57 -5.71 -0.66 17.34
C LYS A 57 -5.89 0.32 16.17
N VAL A 58 -4.92 0.38 15.25
CA VAL A 58 -4.99 1.22 14.05
C VAL A 58 -6.14 0.77 13.14
N ILE A 59 -6.25 -0.53 12.87
CA ILE A 59 -7.30 -1.11 12.01
C ILE A 59 -8.68 -0.91 12.63
N GLU A 60 -8.85 -1.20 13.92
CA GLU A 60 -10.14 -0.99 14.61
C GLU A 60 -10.55 0.49 14.60
N THR A 61 -9.60 1.41 14.75
CA THR A 61 -9.90 2.84 14.63
C THR A 61 -10.33 3.19 13.20
N LEU A 62 -9.61 2.70 12.18
CA LEU A 62 -9.94 2.94 10.78
C LEU A 62 -11.34 2.41 10.41
N LYS A 63 -11.79 1.30 11.00
CA LYS A 63 -13.15 0.74 10.82
C LYS A 63 -14.27 1.67 11.29
N THR A 64 -13.99 2.61 12.20
CA THR A 64 -14.99 3.57 12.68
C THR A 64 -15.31 4.66 11.65
N SER A 65 -14.43 4.85 10.65
CA SER A 65 -14.69 5.66 9.47
C SER A 65 -15.45 4.85 8.42
N ARG A 66 -16.50 5.45 7.83
CA ARG A 66 -17.25 4.84 6.72
C ARG A 66 -16.32 4.58 5.53
N THR A 67 -15.50 5.56 5.17
CA THR A 67 -14.53 5.44 4.08
C THR A 67 -13.44 4.42 4.43
N GLY A 68 -12.91 4.47 5.66
CA GLY A 68 -11.88 3.53 6.14
C GLY A 68 -12.35 2.07 6.12
N LYS A 69 -13.59 1.81 6.54
CA LYS A 69 -14.21 0.49 6.45
C LYS A 69 -14.25 -0.05 5.02
N LEU A 70 -14.66 0.77 4.05
CA LEU A 70 -14.72 0.36 2.64
C LEU A 70 -13.34 0.03 2.07
N VAL A 71 -12.31 0.80 2.43
CA VAL A 71 -10.93 0.54 2.02
C VAL A 71 -10.43 -0.78 2.61
N LEU A 72 -10.67 -1.02 3.90
CA LEU A 72 -10.32 -2.28 4.57
C LEU A 72 -11.01 -3.50 3.94
N GLU A 73 -12.30 -3.38 3.60
CA GLU A 73 -13.05 -4.43 2.91
C GLU A 73 -12.45 -4.77 1.55
N LYS A 74 -12.10 -3.74 0.76
CA LYS A 74 -11.50 -3.89 -0.57
C LYS A 74 -10.10 -4.50 -0.49
N ALA A 75 -9.27 -4.04 0.45
CA ALA A 75 -7.96 -4.62 0.70
C ALA A 75 -8.08 -6.10 1.12
N SER A 76 -9.05 -6.42 1.99
CA SER A 76 -9.30 -7.79 2.42
C SER A 76 -9.75 -8.71 1.27
N LEU A 77 -10.54 -8.18 0.33
CA LEU A 77 -10.92 -8.93 -0.88
C LEU A 77 -9.70 -9.20 -1.77
N LYS A 78 -8.83 -8.22 -1.99
CA LYS A 78 -7.60 -8.40 -2.77
C LYS A 78 -6.60 -9.35 -2.10
N ALA A 79 -6.46 -9.29 -0.77
CA ALA A 79 -5.61 -10.24 -0.04
C ALA A 79 -6.13 -11.68 -0.21
N ARG A 80 -7.45 -11.89 -0.07
CA ARG A 80 -8.05 -13.21 -0.23
C ARG A 80 -7.92 -13.77 -1.65
N SER A 81 -7.93 -12.93 -2.69
CA SER A 81 -7.76 -13.40 -4.06
C SER A 81 -6.37 -13.99 -4.34
N VAL A 82 -5.40 -13.78 -3.46
CA VAL A 82 -4.05 -14.37 -3.54
C VAL A 82 -3.75 -15.35 -2.41
N GLY A 83 -4.78 -15.79 -1.67
CA GLY A 83 -4.63 -16.76 -0.58
C GLY A 83 -4.07 -16.17 0.73
N SER A 84 -4.08 -14.85 0.88
CA SER A 84 -3.60 -14.14 2.07
C SER A 84 -4.75 -13.52 2.86
N THR A 85 -4.51 -13.25 4.15
CA THR A 85 -5.37 -12.38 4.96
C THR A 85 -4.91 -10.92 4.86
N LEU A 86 -5.76 -9.99 5.32
CA LEU A 86 -5.37 -8.58 5.44
C LEU A 86 -4.15 -8.39 6.37
N ARG A 87 -3.98 -9.26 7.36
CA ARG A 87 -2.86 -9.19 8.31
C ARG A 87 -1.53 -9.59 7.68
N ASP A 88 -1.56 -10.57 6.79
CA ASP A 88 -0.35 -11.06 6.12
C ASP A 88 0.27 -10.01 5.19
N VAL A 89 -0.54 -9.04 4.75
CA VAL A 89 -0.13 -8.00 3.79
C VAL A 89 0.19 -6.66 4.44
N ILE A 90 -0.05 -6.46 5.74
CA ILE A 90 0.27 -5.22 6.46
C ILE A 90 1.39 -5.49 7.46
N ASP A 91 2.42 -4.64 7.45
CA ASP A 91 3.57 -4.78 8.33
C ASP A 91 4.07 -3.42 8.85
N ALA A 92 4.87 -3.44 9.90
CA ALA A 92 5.46 -2.23 10.47
C ALA A 92 6.86 -2.02 9.90
N GLY A 93 7.07 -0.89 9.21
CA GLY A 93 8.33 -0.51 8.56
C GLY A 93 8.96 0.76 9.14
N ASN A 94 10.05 1.19 8.50
CA ASN A 94 10.70 2.48 8.80
C ASN A 94 10.13 3.63 7.96
N SER A 95 9.35 3.31 6.93
CA SER A 95 8.62 4.23 6.06
C SER A 95 7.25 3.63 5.73
N SER A 96 6.29 4.48 5.38
CA SER A 96 4.98 4.07 4.88
C SER A 96 5.08 3.93 3.37
N LEU A 97 4.79 2.73 2.86
CA LEU A 97 4.77 2.45 1.43
C LEU A 97 4.06 1.14 1.10
N THR A 98 3.46 1.08 -0.07
CA THR A 98 2.93 -0.14 -0.67
C THR A 98 3.92 -0.69 -1.67
N ASP A 99 4.70 -1.67 -1.24
CA ASP A 99 5.71 -2.32 -2.08
C ASP A 99 5.02 -3.35 -2.96
N THR A 100 5.25 -3.30 -4.27
CA THR A 100 4.76 -4.31 -5.22
C THR A 100 5.92 -4.95 -5.94
N THR A 101 6.19 -6.20 -5.63
CA THR A 101 7.20 -7.01 -6.30
C THR A 101 6.59 -7.77 -7.46
N LEU A 102 7.19 -7.61 -8.65
CA LEU A 102 6.90 -8.45 -9.81
C LEU A 102 7.84 -9.66 -9.83
N ILE A 103 7.28 -10.85 -9.67
CA ILE A 103 7.97 -12.14 -9.73
C ILE A 103 7.82 -12.70 -11.14
N ARG A 104 8.95 -13.03 -11.77
CA ARG A 104 9.01 -13.79 -13.02
C ARG A 104 9.26 -15.24 -12.70
N LYS A 105 8.36 -16.13 -13.10
CA LYS A 105 8.56 -17.58 -13.05
C LYS A 105 8.74 -18.10 -14.46
N PHE A 106 9.84 -18.79 -14.68
CA PHE A 106 10.11 -19.48 -15.94
C PHE A 106 9.60 -20.92 -15.83
N SER A 107 8.95 -21.41 -16.88
CA SER A 107 8.57 -22.81 -16.95
C SER A 107 9.84 -23.68 -17.05
N PRO A 108 10.02 -24.71 -16.20
CA PRO A 108 11.14 -25.63 -16.30
C PRO A 108 11.17 -26.40 -17.63
N GLU A 109 9.99 -26.66 -18.19
CA GLU A 109 9.81 -27.42 -19.44
C GLU A 109 9.89 -26.52 -20.67
N ASN A 110 9.54 -25.25 -20.53
CA ASN A 110 9.61 -24.25 -21.60
C ASN A 110 10.18 -22.91 -21.11
N PRO A 111 11.51 -22.69 -21.18
CA PRO A 111 12.15 -21.46 -20.72
C PRO A 111 11.73 -20.16 -21.43
N SER A 112 11.01 -20.28 -22.56
CA SER A 112 10.41 -19.14 -23.27
C SER A 112 9.07 -18.71 -22.68
N GLU A 113 8.42 -19.56 -21.91
CA GLU A 113 7.19 -19.25 -21.20
C GLU A 113 7.51 -18.57 -19.86
N ILE A 114 6.99 -17.35 -19.69
CA ILE A 114 7.23 -16.53 -18.51
C ILE A 114 5.88 -16.21 -17.86
N HIS A 115 5.69 -16.72 -16.65
CA HIS A 115 4.54 -16.37 -15.82
C HIS A 115 4.90 -15.21 -14.90
N TYR A 116 4.09 -14.17 -14.95
CA TYR A 116 4.23 -13.00 -14.10
C TYR A 116 3.29 -13.14 -12.90
N GLN A 117 3.82 -13.02 -11.70
CA GLN A 117 3.05 -12.97 -10.47
C GLN A 117 3.43 -11.72 -9.68
N THR A 118 2.45 -11.01 -9.16
CA THR A 118 2.70 -9.83 -8.32
C THR A 118 2.42 -10.15 -6.87
N LYS A 119 3.27 -9.64 -5.98
CA LYS A 119 3.06 -9.67 -4.53
C LYS A 119 3.15 -8.25 -4.01
N SER A 120 2.13 -7.79 -3.32
CA SER A 120 2.10 -6.47 -2.72
C SER A 120 2.07 -6.56 -1.21
N LYS A 121 2.83 -5.70 -0.54
CA LYS A 121 2.89 -5.59 0.92
C LYS A 121 2.84 -4.13 1.32
N VAL A 122 2.03 -3.83 2.32
CA VAL A 122 1.86 -2.51 2.90
C VAL A 122 2.74 -2.41 4.13
N TYR A 123 3.62 -1.41 4.15
CA TYR A 123 4.40 -1.04 5.31
C TYR A 123 3.85 0.24 5.90
N LEU A 124 3.72 0.28 7.22
CA LEU A 124 3.33 1.47 7.98
C LEU A 124 4.52 1.94 8.82
N ASN A 125 4.89 3.22 8.74
CA ASN A 125 6.04 3.76 9.45
C ASN A 125 5.83 3.76 10.97
N LYS A 126 6.67 3.04 11.72
CA LYS A 126 6.64 2.96 13.20
C LYS A 126 6.80 4.32 13.90
N GLY A 127 7.45 5.28 13.26
CA GLY A 127 7.73 6.61 13.83
C GLY A 127 6.55 7.57 13.85
N LEU A 128 5.41 7.20 13.26
CA LEU A 128 4.24 8.08 13.15
C LEU A 128 3.50 8.25 14.47
N SER A 129 2.75 9.36 14.57
CA SER A 129 1.70 9.49 15.57
C SER A 129 0.55 8.53 15.26
N PHE A 130 -0.29 8.21 16.25
CA PHE A 130 -1.45 7.36 16.08
C PHE A 130 -2.41 7.90 15.02
N LYS A 131 -2.61 9.22 15.00
CA LYS A 131 -3.42 9.89 13.97
C LYS A 131 -2.83 9.67 12.58
N ASP A 132 -1.56 9.99 12.38
CA ASP A 132 -0.94 9.88 11.06
C ASP A 132 -0.88 8.41 10.60
N ALA A 133 -0.63 7.47 11.50
CA ALA A 133 -0.63 6.04 11.19
C ALA A 133 -1.98 5.50 10.70
N VAL A 134 -3.10 5.98 11.25
CA VAL A 134 -4.44 5.60 10.76
C VAL A 134 -4.69 6.14 9.34
N LEU A 135 -4.24 7.37 9.08
CA LEU A 135 -4.40 8.03 7.79
C LEU A 135 -3.50 7.40 6.73
N ASP A 136 -2.21 7.23 7.02
CA ASP A 136 -1.24 6.54 6.17
C ASP A 136 -1.72 5.11 5.86
N LEU A 137 -2.28 4.38 6.84
CA LEU A 137 -2.80 3.05 6.54
C LEU A 137 -3.95 3.11 5.52
N ALA A 138 -4.83 4.09 5.59
CA ALA A 138 -5.89 4.27 4.59
C ALA A 138 -5.33 4.63 3.21
N HIS A 139 -4.29 5.47 3.18
CA HIS A 139 -3.55 5.85 1.98
C HIS A 139 -2.94 4.61 1.32
N GLU A 140 -2.12 3.86 2.05
CA GLU A 140 -1.43 2.69 1.53
C GLU A 140 -2.38 1.56 1.15
N LEU A 141 -3.45 1.33 1.92
CA LEU A 141 -4.46 0.34 1.54
C LEU A 141 -5.23 0.74 0.28
N THR A 142 -5.28 2.03 -0.07
CA THR A 142 -5.83 2.48 -1.35
C THR A 142 -4.94 2.04 -2.51
N HIS A 143 -3.64 2.30 -2.43
CA HIS A 143 -2.68 1.79 -3.42
C HIS A 143 -2.76 0.28 -3.52
N TYR A 144 -2.69 -0.40 -2.37
CA TYR A 144 -2.78 -1.85 -2.33
C TYR A 144 -4.06 -2.33 -2.99
N SER A 145 -5.22 -1.76 -2.71
CA SER A 145 -6.50 -2.27 -3.23
C SER A 145 -6.71 -2.03 -4.72
N TYR A 146 -6.24 -0.89 -5.24
CA TYR A 146 -6.70 -0.38 -6.53
C TYR A 146 -5.62 -0.19 -7.58
N ARG A 147 -4.35 0.00 -7.17
CA ARG A 147 -3.26 0.24 -8.12
C ARG A 147 -2.99 -1.02 -8.93
N GLU A 148 -2.94 -0.85 -10.25
CA GLU A 148 -2.54 -1.91 -11.17
C GLU A 148 -1.01 -2.07 -11.12
N PRO A 149 -0.49 -3.31 -11.02
CA PRO A 149 0.94 -3.52 -11.02
C PRO A 149 1.57 -3.13 -12.36
N PHE A 150 2.65 -2.34 -12.28
CA PHE A 150 3.46 -2.02 -13.45
C PHE A 150 4.30 -3.24 -13.88
N ASN A 151 4.31 -3.56 -15.18
CA ASN A 151 5.16 -4.60 -15.75
C ASN A 151 6.18 -4.00 -16.72
N PRO A 152 7.46 -3.86 -16.33
CA PRO A 152 8.51 -3.27 -17.17
C PRO A 152 8.88 -4.15 -18.38
N TYR A 153 8.37 -5.39 -18.44
CA TYR A 153 8.63 -6.33 -19.53
C TYR A 153 7.56 -6.29 -20.64
N ILE A 154 6.63 -5.33 -20.60
CA ILE A 154 5.66 -5.08 -21.68
C ILE A 154 6.05 -3.78 -22.39
N SER A 155 6.17 -3.82 -23.72
CA SER A 155 6.74 -2.75 -24.55
C SER A 155 5.85 -1.51 -24.74
N ASN A 156 4.62 -1.51 -24.21
CA ASN A 156 3.61 -0.52 -24.57
C ASN A 156 3.44 0.62 -23.56
N PHE A 157 4.33 0.72 -22.57
CA PHE A 157 4.16 1.68 -21.48
C PHE A 157 5.29 2.71 -21.46
N THR A 158 4.93 3.98 -21.67
CA THR A 158 5.88 5.08 -21.72
C THR A 158 6.09 5.73 -20.35
N VAL A 159 7.17 6.52 -20.21
CA VAL A 159 7.45 7.25 -18.97
C VAL A 159 6.34 8.25 -18.60
N ASP A 160 5.74 8.94 -19.56
CA ASP A 160 4.64 9.88 -19.33
C ASP A 160 3.37 9.16 -18.86
N GLN A 161 3.08 7.99 -19.45
CA GLN A 161 2.01 7.12 -18.99
C GLN A 161 2.28 6.58 -17.59
N PHE A 162 3.54 6.27 -17.25
CA PHE A 162 3.91 5.87 -15.89
C PHE A 162 3.67 6.99 -14.88
N VAL A 163 4.20 8.19 -15.13
CA VAL A 163 4.00 9.33 -14.24
C VAL A 163 2.51 9.65 -14.07
N SER A 164 1.72 9.65 -15.15
CA SER A 164 0.27 9.77 -15.09
C SER A 164 -0.37 8.65 -14.26
N SER A 165 -0.03 7.38 -14.52
CA SER A 165 -0.61 6.25 -13.78
C SER A 165 -0.32 6.29 -12.27
N VAL A 166 0.86 6.75 -11.87
CA VAL A 166 1.22 6.91 -10.46
C VAL A 166 0.39 8.01 -9.81
N ILE A 167 0.26 9.17 -10.47
CA ILE A 167 -0.40 10.35 -9.87
C ILE A 167 -1.93 10.23 -9.94
N GLU A 168 -2.49 10.09 -11.14
CA GLU A 168 -3.93 10.23 -11.40
C GLU A 168 -4.64 8.90 -11.69
N GLY A 169 -3.88 7.84 -11.92
CA GLY A 169 -4.37 6.50 -12.16
C GLY A 169 -5.25 5.98 -11.01
N ARG A 170 -6.00 4.92 -11.28
CA ARG A 170 -6.87 4.31 -10.28
C ARG A 170 -6.03 3.79 -9.11
N GLY A 171 -6.29 4.28 -7.91
CA GLY A 171 -5.46 3.96 -6.74
C GLY A 171 -4.07 4.59 -6.79
N GLY A 172 -3.86 5.60 -7.63
CA GLY A 172 -2.69 6.46 -7.60
C GLY A 172 -2.74 7.46 -6.44
N GLU A 173 -1.76 8.34 -6.41
CA GLU A 173 -1.51 9.27 -5.30
C GLU A 173 -2.68 10.21 -5.01
N VAL A 174 -3.33 10.73 -6.07
CA VAL A 174 -4.50 11.60 -5.90
C VAL A 174 -5.67 10.84 -5.28
N ASP A 175 -5.94 9.61 -5.72
CA ASP A 175 -7.02 8.80 -5.15
C ASP A 175 -6.75 8.45 -3.68
N ALA A 176 -5.51 8.05 -3.37
CA ALA A 176 -5.07 7.72 -2.02
C ALA A 176 -5.18 8.91 -1.07
N TYR A 177 -4.68 10.08 -1.49
CA TYR A 177 -4.76 11.31 -0.70
C TYR A 177 -6.20 11.78 -0.47
N LEU A 178 -7.07 11.68 -1.48
CA LEU A 178 -8.49 12.03 -1.30
C LEU A 178 -9.19 11.09 -0.31
N ILE A 179 -8.84 9.80 -0.33
CA ILE A 179 -9.37 8.83 0.64
C ILE A 179 -8.86 9.14 2.05
N GLU A 180 -7.57 9.39 2.20
CA GLU A 180 -6.94 9.82 3.45
C GLU A 180 -7.65 11.04 4.04
N CYS A 181 -7.87 12.08 3.22
CA CYS A 181 -8.58 13.29 3.63
C CYS A 181 -10.04 13.05 4.02
N ARG A 182 -10.74 12.12 3.36
CA ARG A 182 -12.10 11.71 3.74
C ARG A 182 -12.10 11.00 5.10
N VAL A 183 -11.17 10.08 5.32
CA VAL A 183 -11.00 9.40 6.60
C VAL A 183 -10.71 10.41 7.71
N LEU A 184 -9.80 11.37 7.48
CA LEU A 184 -9.54 12.45 8.43
C LEU A 184 -10.79 13.26 8.75
N LYS A 185 -11.56 13.66 7.73
CA LYS A 185 -12.80 14.43 7.91
C LYS A 185 -13.85 13.66 8.72
N GLU A 186 -13.95 12.35 8.52
CA GLU A 186 -14.88 11.47 9.24
C GLU A 186 -14.46 11.21 10.69
N LEU A 187 -13.18 10.95 10.94
CA LEU A 187 -12.68 10.63 12.29
C LEU A 187 -12.44 11.89 13.15
N ARG A 188 -12.00 12.98 12.52
CA ARG A 188 -11.54 14.20 13.20
C ARG A 188 -11.97 15.47 12.46
N PRO A 189 -13.27 15.82 12.46
CA PRO A 189 -13.79 17.01 11.77
C PRO A 189 -13.10 18.32 12.20
N SER A 190 -12.76 18.44 13.50
CA SER A 190 -12.07 19.63 14.04
C SER A 190 -10.63 19.77 13.55
N SER A 191 -9.89 18.65 13.40
CA SER A 191 -8.53 18.69 12.85
C SER A 191 -8.53 19.04 11.37
N PHE A 192 -9.54 18.54 10.63
CA PHE A 192 -9.76 18.89 9.23
C PHE A 192 -10.05 20.40 9.04
N SER A 193 -10.85 21.00 9.92
CA SER A 193 -11.25 22.40 9.78
C SER A 193 -10.19 23.42 10.19
N VAL A 194 -9.23 23.06 11.04
CA VAL A 194 -8.22 24.01 11.56
C VAL A 194 -6.95 24.00 10.71
N ASN A 195 -6.23 22.88 10.61
CA ASN A 195 -4.88 22.82 10.01
C ASN A 195 -4.65 21.51 9.22
N SER A 196 -5.11 21.45 7.97
CA SER A 196 -4.85 20.31 7.09
C SER A 196 -4.68 20.74 5.64
N ASN A 197 -3.66 20.18 4.97
CA ASN A 197 -3.46 20.30 3.53
C ASN A 197 -4.65 19.72 2.73
N CYS A 198 -5.54 18.96 3.37
CA CYS A 198 -6.76 18.44 2.74
C CYS A 198 -7.71 19.54 2.25
N LYS A 199 -7.59 20.77 2.77
CA LYS A 199 -8.34 21.93 2.25
C LYS A 199 -7.94 22.31 0.83
N ASN A 200 -6.70 22.02 0.43
CA ASN A 200 -6.15 22.37 -0.89
C ASN A 200 -6.76 21.52 -2.02
N VAL A 201 -7.55 20.50 -1.68
CA VAL A 201 -8.26 19.63 -2.63
C VAL A 201 -9.78 19.69 -2.44
N VAL A 202 -10.28 20.70 -1.71
CA VAL A 202 -11.70 20.99 -1.57
C VAL A 202 -12.06 22.10 -2.54
N ASP A 203 -13.07 21.85 -3.37
CA ASP A 203 -13.65 22.84 -4.25
C ASP A 203 -14.35 23.94 -3.43
N SER A 204 -13.97 25.19 -3.68
CA SER A 204 -14.44 26.34 -2.89
C SER A 204 -15.93 26.64 -3.10
N THR A 205 -16.50 26.25 -4.24
CA THR A 205 -17.90 26.50 -4.58
C THR A 205 -18.83 25.43 -4.00
N THR A 206 -18.45 24.17 -4.11
CA THR A 206 -19.28 23.02 -3.72
C THR A 206 -18.97 22.49 -2.32
N GLY A 207 -17.80 22.84 -1.76
CA GLY A 207 -17.32 22.30 -0.48
C GLY A 207 -16.99 20.80 -0.51
N LYS A 208 -16.95 20.20 -1.71
CA LYS A 208 -16.66 18.77 -1.93
C LYS A 208 -15.21 18.57 -2.35
N PHE A 209 -14.69 17.37 -2.10
CA PHE A 209 -13.37 16.98 -2.58
C PHE A 209 -13.32 16.94 -4.11
N SER A 210 -12.34 17.62 -4.70
CA SER A 210 -12.14 17.71 -6.16
C SER A 210 -10.90 16.94 -6.58
N LYS A 211 -11.11 15.89 -7.39
CA LYS A 211 -10.01 15.13 -8.02
C LYS A 211 -9.22 15.99 -9.00
N ALA A 212 -9.88 16.86 -9.75
CA ALA A 212 -9.21 17.75 -10.70
C ALA A 212 -8.22 18.69 -10.00
N LEU A 213 -8.64 19.28 -8.87
CA LEU A 213 -7.76 20.14 -8.07
C LEU A 213 -6.61 19.35 -7.45
N GLY A 214 -6.89 18.12 -6.97
CA GLY A 214 -5.83 17.20 -6.53
C GLY A 214 -4.80 16.92 -7.62
N ILE A 215 -5.25 16.60 -8.84
CA ILE A 215 -4.37 16.37 -9.99
C ILE A 215 -3.47 17.58 -10.23
N GLU A 216 -4.04 18.77 -10.38
CA GLU A 216 -3.28 20.01 -10.62
C GLU A 216 -2.16 20.18 -9.59
N ARG A 217 -2.49 20.07 -8.30
CA ARG A 217 -1.52 20.30 -7.23
C ARG A 217 -0.48 19.20 -7.08
N PHE A 218 -0.81 17.94 -7.40
CA PHE A 218 0.17 16.85 -7.36
C PHE A 218 1.19 16.94 -8.50
N TYR A 219 0.91 17.72 -9.56
CA TYR A 219 1.87 17.98 -10.64
C TYR A 219 2.79 19.19 -10.38
N ASP A 220 2.58 19.94 -9.30
CA ASP A 220 3.46 21.05 -8.93
C ASP A 220 4.81 20.53 -8.42
N VAL A 221 5.90 20.97 -9.07
CA VAL A 221 7.27 20.56 -8.70
C VAL A 221 8.06 21.65 -7.98
N GLY A 222 7.60 22.90 -8.02
CA GLY A 222 8.21 24.05 -7.34
C GLY A 222 9.73 24.14 -7.53
N GLN A 223 10.45 24.22 -6.41
CA GLN A 223 11.92 24.30 -6.39
C GLN A 223 12.63 23.09 -7.01
N PHE A 224 11.95 21.95 -7.17
CA PHE A 224 12.49 20.72 -7.76
C PHE A 224 12.34 20.67 -9.28
N SER A 225 11.90 21.76 -9.93
CA SER A 225 11.85 21.86 -11.39
C SER A 225 13.20 21.56 -12.05
N GLY A 226 14.32 21.98 -11.44
CA GLY A 226 15.67 21.64 -11.89
C GLY A 226 15.94 20.13 -11.88
N ASN A 227 15.55 19.42 -10.81
CA ASN A 227 15.68 17.97 -10.72
C ASN A 227 14.83 17.25 -11.79
N PHE A 228 13.62 17.75 -12.04
CA PHE A 228 12.76 17.23 -13.09
C PHE A 228 13.44 17.35 -14.46
N ASP A 229 13.93 18.55 -14.79
CA ASP A 229 14.59 18.84 -16.06
C ASP A 229 15.90 18.05 -16.22
N GLU A 230 16.67 17.85 -15.15
CA GLU A 230 17.87 17.03 -15.15
C GLU A 230 17.57 15.57 -15.54
N ILE A 231 16.55 14.95 -14.92
CA ILE A 231 16.20 13.55 -15.19
C ILE A 231 15.71 13.39 -16.62
N ILE A 232 14.80 14.24 -17.11
CA ILE A 232 14.30 14.11 -18.49
C ILE A 232 15.42 14.30 -19.51
N ASN A 233 16.34 15.23 -19.28
CA ASN A 233 17.47 15.49 -20.17
C ASN A 233 18.44 14.30 -20.19
N LYS A 234 18.74 13.71 -19.04
CA LYS A 234 19.60 12.53 -18.91
C LYS A 234 19.12 11.35 -19.77
N TYR A 235 17.80 11.15 -19.87
CA TYR A 235 17.20 10.05 -20.64
C TYR A 235 16.70 10.47 -22.03
N GLY A 236 16.96 11.72 -22.45
CA GLY A 236 16.57 12.23 -23.78
C GLY A 236 15.06 12.37 -23.98
N TRP A 237 14.28 12.54 -22.91
CA TRP A 237 12.83 12.72 -22.98
C TRP A 237 12.45 14.19 -23.19
N LYS A 238 11.50 14.42 -24.08
CA LYS A 238 11.00 15.77 -24.36
C LYS A 238 10.07 16.24 -23.25
N LYS A 239 10.28 17.45 -22.74
CA LYS A 239 9.41 18.12 -21.76
C LYS A 239 7.95 18.20 -22.21
N SER A 240 7.69 18.30 -23.52
CA SER A 240 6.34 18.32 -24.10
C SER A 240 5.51 17.06 -23.82
N ARG A 241 6.13 15.95 -23.38
CA ARG A 241 5.42 14.75 -22.94
C ARG A 241 4.76 14.89 -21.57
N PHE A 242 5.11 15.94 -20.82
CA PHE A 242 4.63 16.18 -19.46
C PHE A 242 3.91 17.53 -19.35
N PRO A 243 2.78 17.71 -20.07
CA PRO A 243 2.12 19.01 -20.18
C PRO A 243 1.48 19.50 -18.87
N LYS A 244 1.27 18.61 -17.89
CA LYS A 244 0.62 18.91 -16.61
C LYS A 244 1.58 19.47 -15.56
N ILE A 245 2.89 19.43 -15.78
CA ILE A 245 3.89 19.86 -14.79
C ILE A 245 3.68 21.34 -14.46
N GLY A 246 3.41 21.60 -13.18
CA GLY A 246 3.19 22.93 -12.65
C GLY A 246 4.42 23.49 -11.94
N ASN A 247 4.51 24.82 -11.89
CA ASN A 247 5.58 25.53 -11.18
C ASN A 247 5.12 26.00 -9.78
N GLY A 248 3.95 25.55 -9.30
CA GLY A 248 3.45 25.88 -7.99
C GLY A 248 4.28 25.28 -6.86
N GLU A 249 3.92 25.60 -5.62
CA GLU A 249 4.58 25.05 -4.43
C GLU A 249 4.41 23.53 -4.37
N ALA A 250 5.52 22.82 -4.16
CA ALA A 250 5.53 21.36 -4.10
C ALA A 250 5.06 20.86 -2.73
N LEU A 251 3.74 20.85 -2.53
CA LEU A 251 3.13 20.46 -1.26
C LEU A 251 3.05 18.95 -1.03
N TYR A 252 3.10 18.16 -2.11
CA TYR A 252 2.88 16.71 -2.07
C TYR A 252 4.17 15.97 -2.37
N ILE A 253 4.80 15.51 -1.29
CA ILE A 253 6.12 14.88 -1.29
C ILE A 253 5.97 13.38 -1.06
N SER A 254 6.61 12.57 -1.91
CA SER A 254 6.70 11.12 -1.74
C SER A 254 7.50 10.78 -0.48
N SER A 255 6.92 9.97 0.41
CA SER A 255 7.59 9.46 1.61
C SER A 255 8.82 8.62 1.31
N ALA A 256 8.83 7.90 0.17
CA ALA A 256 9.90 6.99 -0.21
C ALA A 256 11.11 7.70 -0.84
N TYR A 257 10.89 8.82 -1.54
CA TYR A 257 11.93 9.53 -2.28
C TYR A 257 12.28 10.90 -1.69
N GLY A 258 11.44 11.48 -0.84
CA GLY A 258 11.60 12.85 -0.34
C GLY A 258 11.50 13.91 -1.44
N LEU A 259 10.81 13.59 -2.56
CA LEU A 259 10.67 14.42 -3.74
C LEU A 259 9.19 14.60 -4.11
N PRO A 260 8.82 15.69 -4.84
CA PRO A 260 7.48 15.84 -5.36
C PRO A 260 7.12 14.69 -6.31
N TYR A 261 5.86 14.29 -6.33
CA TYR A 261 5.43 13.08 -7.03
C TYR A 261 5.86 12.95 -8.49
N PRO A 262 5.86 14.02 -9.33
CA PRO A 262 6.35 13.88 -10.70
C PRO A 262 7.83 13.51 -10.76
N VAL A 263 8.68 14.11 -9.91
CA VAL A 263 10.11 13.83 -9.84
C VAL A 263 10.37 12.44 -9.23
N ALA A 264 9.60 12.08 -8.19
CA ALA A 264 9.66 10.76 -7.58
C ALA A 264 9.27 9.66 -8.58
N ALA A 265 8.19 9.84 -9.34
CA ALA A 265 7.72 8.89 -10.35
C ALA A 265 8.73 8.71 -11.51
N LEU A 266 9.40 9.78 -11.95
CA LEU A 266 10.51 9.65 -12.91
C LEU A 266 11.68 8.83 -12.32
N SER A 267 12.04 9.09 -11.06
CA SER A 267 13.11 8.36 -10.36
C SER A 267 12.74 6.88 -10.16
N GLU A 268 11.49 6.60 -9.81
CA GLU A 268 10.94 5.25 -9.69
C GLU A 268 10.99 4.52 -11.05
N PHE A 269 10.48 5.14 -12.11
CA PHE A 269 10.45 4.56 -13.45
C PHE A 269 11.87 4.19 -13.93
N THR A 270 12.82 5.12 -13.79
CA THR A 270 14.20 4.89 -14.20
C THR A 270 14.89 3.80 -13.40
N THR A 271 14.60 3.69 -12.10
CA THR A 271 15.09 2.61 -11.25
C THR A 271 14.53 1.25 -11.66
N ILE A 272 13.21 1.16 -11.90
CA ILE A 272 12.55 -0.09 -12.29
C ILE A 272 13.05 -0.53 -13.66
N MET A 273 13.05 0.37 -14.65
CA MET A 273 13.49 0.06 -16.00
C MET A 273 14.98 -0.29 -16.05
N GLY A 274 15.84 0.41 -15.30
CA GLY A 274 17.26 0.09 -15.19
C GLY A 274 17.50 -1.35 -14.71
N LYS A 275 16.84 -1.76 -13.62
CA LYS A 275 16.91 -3.13 -13.10
C LYS A 275 16.34 -4.16 -14.07
N ALA A 276 15.21 -3.88 -14.71
CA ALA A 276 14.60 -4.77 -15.68
C ALA A 276 15.53 -5.00 -16.89
N CYS A 277 16.15 -3.93 -17.39
CA CYS A 277 17.10 -3.96 -18.48
C CYS A 277 18.39 -4.69 -18.11
N GLU A 278 18.94 -4.48 -16.92
CA GLU A 278 20.10 -5.23 -16.43
C GLU A 278 19.82 -6.74 -16.39
N ASN A 279 18.65 -7.13 -15.87
CA ASN A 279 18.24 -8.54 -15.81
C ASN A 279 18.08 -9.17 -17.20
N ASP A 280 17.44 -8.47 -18.15
CA ASP A 280 17.28 -8.98 -19.51
C ASP A 280 18.63 -9.05 -20.25
N TYR A 281 19.56 -8.12 -19.99
CA TYR A 281 20.91 -8.20 -20.53
C TYR A 281 21.65 -9.45 -20.01
N ASN A 282 21.63 -9.68 -18.70
CA ASN A 282 22.28 -10.85 -18.10
C ASN A 282 21.71 -12.15 -18.67
N ARG A 283 20.39 -12.20 -18.88
CA ARG A 283 19.73 -13.33 -19.55
C ARG A 283 20.19 -13.49 -21.01
N LEU A 284 20.26 -12.40 -21.78
CA LEU A 284 20.73 -12.44 -23.16
C LEU A 284 22.18 -12.92 -23.26
N ALA A 285 23.05 -12.50 -22.33
CA ALA A 285 24.43 -12.98 -22.25
C ALA A 285 24.48 -14.50 -22.03
N MET A 286 23.75 -15.01 -21.03
CA MET A 286 23.65 -16.45 -20.76
C MET A 286 23.08 -17.24 -21.94
N MET A 287 22.07 -16.70 -22.64
CA MET A 287 21.48 -17.34 -23.82
C MET A 287 22.48 -17.40 -24.98
N ARG A 288 23.25 -16.33 -25.22
CA ARG A 288 24.29 -16.30 -26.26
C ARG A 288 25.37 -17.36 -26.00
N ASP A 289 25.79 -17.48 -24.75
CA ASP A 289 26.81 -18.46 -24.34
C ASP A 289 26.24 -19.90 -24.42
N GLY A 290 24.96 -20.08 -24.07
CA GLY A 290 24.23 -21.35 -24.18
C GLY A 290 23.92 -21.80 -25.62
N ILE A 291 23.71 -20.86 -26.54
CA ILE A 291 23.59 -21.11 -27.98
C ILE A 291 24.94 -21.59 -28.55
N SER A 292 26.05 -21.07 -28.01
CA SER A 292 27.40 -21.43 -28.41
C SER A 292 27.85 -22.79 -27.82
N SER A 293 27.15 -23.29 -26.79
CA SER A 293 27.48 -24.52 -26.08
C SER A 293 26.34 -25.55 -26.20
N ASN A 294 26.30 -26.32 -27.29
CA ASN A 294 25.50 -27.54 -27.54
C ASN A 294 24.34 -27.83 -26.55
N THR A 295 23.36 -26.93 -26.46
CA THR A 295 22.14 -27.15 -25.68
C THR A 295 21.16 -27.99 -26.52
N ARG A 296 20.35 -28.82 -25.83
CA ARG A 296 19.44 -29.83 -26.43
C ARG A 296 18.20 -29.24 -27.13
N GLN A 297 18.36 -28.17 -27.91
CA GLN A 297 17.29 -27.58 -28.72
C GLN A 297 17.76 -27.35 -30.16
N PRO A 298 16.85 -27.39 -31.16
CA PRO A 298 17.18 -27.05 -32.53
C PRO A 298 17.74 -25.62 -32.61
N ALA A 299 18.89 -25.45 -33.27
CA ALA A 299 19.58 -24.15 -33.37
C ALA A 299 18.68 -23.04 -33.94
N SER A 300 17.77 -23.36 -34.87
CA SER A 300 16.80 -22.42 -35.45
C SER A 300 15.78 -21.89 -34.43
N ALA A 301 15.32 -22.73 -33.52
CA ALA A 301 14.40 -22.35 -32.45
C ALA A 301 15.10 -21.47 -31.41
N ALA A 302 16.33 -21.85 -31.02
CA ALA A 302 17.15 -21.08 -30.08
C ALA A 302 17.51 -19.68 -30.63
N HIS A 303 17.90 -19.60 -31.91
CA HIS A 303 18.20 -18.32 -32.58
C HIS A 303 16.97 -17.42 -32.75
N GLY A 304 15.81 -17.99 -33.08
CA GLY A 304 14.55 -17.23 -33.20
C GLY A 304 14.12 -16.59 -31.88
N GLN A 305 14.18 -17.35 -30.79
CA GLN A 305 13.86 -16.86 -29.44
C GLN A 305 14.83 -15.76 -28.99
N PHE A 306 16.14 -15.95 -29.22
CA PHE A 306 17.14 -14.93 -28.92
C PHE A 306 16.89 -13.64 -29.70
N LYS A 307 16.64 -13.73 -31.02
CA LYS A 307 16.38 -12.56 -31.87
C LYS A 307 15.18 -11.76 -31.38
N ASN A 308 14.08 -12.42 -31.03
CA ASN A 308 12.88 -11.76 -30.52
C ASN A 308 13.12 -11.08 -29.16
N LEU A 309 13.78 -11.77 -28.24
CA LEU A 309 14.13 -11.21 -26.93
C LEU A 309 15.08 -10.01 -27.07
N TYR A 310 16.09 -10.13 -27.92
CA TYR A 310 17.05 -9.06 -28.19
C TYR A 310 16.39 -7.83 -28.81
N ALA A 311 15.48 -8.02 -29.77
CA ALA A 311 14.71 -6.93 -30.37
C ALA A 311 13.85 -6.20 -29.32
N SER A 312 13.14 -6.95 -28.47
CA SER A 312 12.35 -6.38 -27.36
C SER A 312 13.22 -5.62 -26.36
N TYR A 313 14.34 -6.21 -25.95
CA TYR A 313 15.34 -5.58 -25.09
C TYR A 313 15.83 -4.26 -25.70
N LYS A 314 16.29 -4.28 -26.96
CA LYS A 314 16.81 -3.09 -27.64
C LYS A 314 15.77 -1.96 -27.72
N SER A 315 14.51 -2.32 -27.97
CA SER A 315 13.42 -1.34 -28.04
C SER A 315 13.14 -0.66 -26.70
N ARG A 316 13.29 -1.36 -25.57
CA ARG A 316 12.99 -0.82 -24.23
C ARG A 316 14.21 -0.19 -23.55
N CYS A 317 15.38 -0.78 -23.74
CA CYS A 317 16.55 -0.55 -22.89
C CYS A 317 17.60 0.38 -23.50
N SER A 318 17.39 0.85 -24.73
CA SER A 318 18.31 1.76 -25.44
C SER A 318 18.62 3.07 -24.69
N GLN A 319 17.74 3.49 -23.79
CA GLN A 319 17.89 4.70 -22.98
C GLN A 319 18.46 4.42 -21.57
N PHE A 320 18.49 3.16 -21.15
CA PHE A 320 18.87 2.76 -19.79
C PHE A 320 20.25 2.11 -19.71
N ARG A 321 20.87 1.84 -20.87
CA ARG A 321 22.27 1.42 -21.02
C ARG A 321 22.83 1.91 -22.35
N PRO A 322 24.01 2.56 -22.37
CA PRO A 322 24.85 2.66 -23.57
C PRO A 322 25.30 1.27 -24.04
#